data_AF-A0AAE1XXZ3-F1
#
_entry.id   AF-A0AAE1XXZ3-F1
#
_cell.length_a   1.000
_cell.length_b   1.000
_cell.length_c   1.000
_cell.angle_alpha   90.00
_cell.angle_beta   90.00
_cell.angle_gamma   90.00
#
_symmetry.space_group_name_H-M   'P 1'
#
loop_
_entity.id
_entity.type
_entity.pdbx_description
1 polymer ?
#
loop_
_entity_poly.entity_id
_entity_poly.type
_entity_poly.pdbx_seq_one_letter_code
_entity_poly.pdbx_strand_id
1 'polypeptide(L)'
;MGAERSLLLVFLSFLVLRVASSHYISNKGLHIHASASRSLQQQTSTCKAVDNLNYTLMTSQCKGPHYTPEACCRPLKQLLCPIAKLFNDLTSPCGRIFFCNVDYYGKYPPSLFARICKEGPVGLDCQKI
;
A
#
# COMPACT_ATOMS: atom_id res chain seq x y z
N MET A 1 6.59 -46.64 14.23
CA MET A 1 5.51 -45.99 13.46
C MET A 1 5.02 -44.64 14.03
N GLY A 2 5.64 -44.08 15.08
CA GLY A 2 5.22 -42.79 15.67
C GLY A 2 6.01 -41.56 15.17
N ALA A 3 7.30 -41.73 14.90
CA ALA A 3 8.21 -40.62 14.52
C ALA A 3 7.86 -39.99 13.16
N GLU A 4 7.44 -40.80 12.18
CA GLU A 4 7.13 -40.33 10.82
C GLU A 4 5.83 -39.52 10.77
N ARG A 5 4.83 -39.90 11.56
CA ARG A 5 3.60 -39.12 11.75
C ARG A 5 3.88 -37.77 12.43
N SER A 6 4.79 -37.76 13.39
CA SER A 6 5.20 -36.53 14.06
C SER A 6 5.97 -35.59 13.11
N LEU A 7 6.84 -36.13 12.26
CA LEU A 7 7.56 -35.34 11.25
C LEU A 7 6.61 -34.74 10.18
N LEU A 8 5.65 -35.53 9.71
CA LEU A 8 4.62 -35.07 8.76
C LEU A 8 3.76 -33.93 9.34
N LEU A 9 3.40 -34.01 10.63
CA LEU A 9 2.66 -32.95 11.32
C LEU A 9 3.47 -31.66 11.46
N VAL A 10 4.78 -31.77 11.74
CA VAL A 10 5.68 -30.60 11.77
C VAL A 10 5.82 -29.98 10.38
N PHE A 11 5.97 -30.78 9.32
CA PHE A 11 6.07 -30.29 7.94
C PHE A 11 4.78 -29.60 7.46
N LEU A 12 3.60 -30.14 7.80
CA LEU A 12 2.30 -29.53 7.51
C LEU A 12 2.10 -28.19 8.24
N SER A 13 2.70 -28.00 9.42
CA SER A 13 2.62 -26.75 10.17
C SER A 13 3.39 -25.59 9.51
N PHE A 14 4.52 -25.88 8.84
CA PHE A 14 5.31 -24.86 8.13
C PHE A 14 4.65 -24.39 6.82
N LEU A 15 3.82 -25.23 6.18
CA LEU A 15 3.03 -24.87 4.99
C LEU A 15 1.93 -23.83 5.27
N VAL A 16 1.62 -23.56 6.55
CA VAL A 16 0.61 -22.58 6.97
C VAL A 16 1.23 -21.26 7.41
N LEU A 17 2.52 -20.99 7.16
CA LEU A 17 3.03 -19.61 7.16
C LEU A 17 2.44 -18.84 5.97
N ARG A 18 1.12 -18.58 6.03
CA ARG A 18 0.51 -17.48 5.30
C ARG A 18 1.20 -16.22 5.82
N VAL A 19 2.01 -15.61 4.96
CA VAL A 19 2.35 -14.20 5.11
C VAL A 19 1.02 -13.46 5.26
N ALA A 20 0.74 -12.93 6.44
CA ALA A 20 -0.41 -12.08 6.68
C ALA A 20 -0.18 -10.76 5.94
N SER A 21 -0.39 -10.76 4.62
CA SER A 21 -0.59 -9.52 3.88
C SER A 21 -1.87 -8.89 4.41
N SER A 22 -1.82 -7.60 4.71
CA SER A 22 -3.05 -6.87 5.01
C SER A 22 -3.97 -7.01 3.79
N HIS A 23 -5.13 -7.61 3.98
CA HIS A 23 -6.09 -7.85 2.89
C HIS A 23 -6.75 -6.57 2.38
N TYR A 24 -6.46 -5.42 2.99
CA TYR A 24 -7.03 -4.14 2.60
C TYR A 24 -6.03 -2.98 2.78
N ILE A 25 -6.27 -1.90 2.06
CA ILE A 25 -5.69 -0.57 2.28
C ILE A 25 -6.65 0.23 3.14
N SER A 26 -6.24 0.61 4.34
CA SER A 26 -7.08 1.32 5.30
C SER A 26 -7.49 2.70 4.78
N ASN A 27 -8.79 3.02 4.91
CA ASN A 27 -9.29 4.36 4.61
C ASN A 27 -8.54 5.46 5.39
N LYS A 28 -8.10 5.18 6.62
CA LYS A 28 -7.30 6.11 7.42
C LYS A 28 -5.96 6.44 6.74
N GLY A 29 -5.34 5.46 6.08
CA GLY A 29 -4.11 5.66 5.34
C GLY A 29 -4.32 6.56 4.12
N LEU A 30 -5.44 6.42 3.39
CA LEU A 30 -5.76 7.27 2.24
C LEU A 30 -5.96 8.75 2.59
N HIS A 31 -6.30 9.04 3.85
CA HIS A 31 -6.42 10.39 4.38
C HIS A 31 -5.07 10.99 4.84
N ILE A 32 -3.96 10.25 4.76
CA ILE A 32 -2.64 10.81 5.04
C ILE A 32 -2.31 11.88 3.99
N HIS A 33 -1.79 13.02 4.46
CA HIS A 33 -1.33 14.10 3.61
C HIS A 33 0.19 14.12 3.57
N ALA A 34 0.75 14.43 2.40
CA ALA A 34 2.15 14.78 2.28
C ALA A 34 2.42 16.06 3.09
N SER A 35 3.23 15.95 4.13
CA SER A 35 3.75 17.11 4.87
C SER A 35 5.26 17.07 4.78
N ALA A 36 5.84 18.04 4.07
CA ALA A 36 7.27 18.17 3.88
C ALA A 36 7.96 18.52 5.21
N SER A 37 8.29 17.52 6.02
CA SER A 37 9.16 17.68 7.19
C SER A 37 10.59 17.33 6.79
N ARG A 38 11.52 18.28 6.96
CA ARG A 38 12.92 18.27 6.47
C ARG A 38 13.87 17.22 7.09
N SER A 39 13.38 16.08 7.60
CA SER A 39 14.23 15.00 8.17
C SER A 39 14.24 13.72 7.33
N LEU A 40 14.10 13.84 6.00
CA LEU A 40 13.86 12.72 5.09
C LEU A 40 14.97 11.65 5.08
N GLN A 41 16.22 11.99 5.41
CA GLN A 41 17.37 11.09 5.20
C GLN A 41 17.49 9.93 6.19
N GLN A 42 16.94 10.04 7.42
CA GLN A 42 16.93 8.92 8.38
C GLN A 42 15.68 8.04 8.24
N GLN A 43 14.64 8.55 7.56
CA GLN A 43 13.34 7.87 7.41
C GLN A 43 13.27 6.99 6.15
N THR A 44 14.12 7.25 5.15
CA THR A 44 14.23 6.47 3.91
C THR A 44 14.73 5.04 4.13
N SER A 45 15.59 4.78 5.12
CA SER A 45 16.05 3.42 5.42
C SER A 45 14.91 2.49 5.86
N THR A 46 13.91 3.02 6.55
CA THR A 46 12.76 2.26 7.07
C THR A 46 11.70 2.00 5.99
N CYS A 47 11.63 2.85 4.96
CA CYS A 47 10.58 2.81 3.94
C CYS A 47 11.11 2.53 2.53
N LYS A 48 12.27 1.89 2.37
CA LYS A 48 12.90 1.58 1.08
C LYS A 48 11.96 0.90 0.07
N ALA A 49 11.01 0.09 0.54
CA ALA A 49 10.00 -0.53 -0.31
C ALA A 49 9.09 0.50 -1.02
N VAL A 50 8.82 1.64 -0.38
CA VAL A 50 8.03 2.76 -0.92
C VAL A 50 8.81 3.53 -1.98
N ASP A 51 10.11 3.77 -1.76
CA ASP A 51 10.96 4.49 -2.70
C ASP A 51 11.16 3.72 -4.01
N ASN A 52 11.14 2.38 -3.95
CA ASN A 52 11.34 1.50 -5.10
C ASN A 52 10.04 1.21 -5.89
N LEU A 53 8.90 1.80 -5.52
CA LEU A 53 7.64 1.58 -6.24
C LEU A 53 7.69 2.21 -7.65
N ASN A 54 7.08 1.54 -8.63
CA ASN A 54 6.96 2.07 -9.98
C ASN A 54 5.76 3.02 -10.11
N TYR A 55 5.94 4.29 -9.72
CA TYR A 55 4.89 5.32 -9.78
C TYR A 55 4.35 5.58 -11.19
N THR A 56 5.04 5.14 -12.24
CA THR A 56 4.55 5.18 -13.64
C THR A 56 3.24 4.44 -13.82
N LEU A 57 2.99 3.37 -13.04
CA LEU A 57 1.72 2.63 -13.09
C LEU A 57 0.52 3.56 -12.85
N MET A 58 0.67 4.51 -11.94
CA MET A 58 -0.37 5.48 -11.63
C MET A 58 -0.33 6.67 -12.59
N THR A 59 0.83 7.27 -12.86
CA THR A 59 0.93 8.50 -13.68
C THR A 59 0.64 8.29 -15.17
N SER A 60 0.75 7.05 -15.67
CA SER A 60 0.38 6.70 -17.04
C SER A 60 -1.14 6.57 -17.24
N GLN A 61 -1.90 6.24 -16.20
CA GLN A 61 -3.33 5.90 -16.26
C GLN A 61 -4.22 6.96 -15.58
N CYS A 62 -3.90 7.32 -14.34
CA CYS A 62 -4.63 8.30 -13.54
C CYS A 62 -4.18 9.71 -13.94
N LYS A 63 -4.89 10.34 -14.89
CA LYS A 63 -4.53 11.64 -15.47
C LYS A 63 -5.59 12.70 -15.23
N GLY A 64 -5.14 13.92 -14.96
CA GLY A 64 -5.99 15.10 -14.91
C GLY A 64 -6.35 15.63 -16.30
N PRO A 65 -7.30 16.57 -16.38
CA PRO A 65 -8.04 17.16 -15.25
C PRO A 65 -9.18 16.28 -14.72
N HIS A 66 -9.60 15.27 -15.47
CA HIS A 66 -10.73 14.39 -15.12
C HIS A 66 -10.24 13.06 -14.56
N TYR A 67 -10.00 13.03 -13.24
CA TYR A 67 -9.64 11.82 -12.52
C TYR A 67 -10.88 10.95 -12.29
N THR A 68 -10.89 9.73 -12.83
CA THR A 68 -11.98 8.77 -12.61
C THR A 68 -11.55 7.65 -11.66
N PRO A 69 -12.47 7.09 -10.85
CA PRO A 69 -12.18 5.93 -10.01
C PRO A 69 -11.58 4.75 -10.79
N GLU A 70 -12.08 4.47 -11.99
CA GLU A 70 -11.67 3.34 -12.82
C GLU A 70 -10.21 3.46 -13.26
N ALA A 71 -9.78 4.67 -13.62
CA ALA A 71 -8.42 4.95 -14.05
C ALA A 71 -7.42 5.08 -12.88
N CYS A 72 -7.90 5.46 -11.69
CA CYS A 72 -7.04 5.81 -10.57
C CYS A 72 -6.95 4.75 -9.48
N CYS A 73 -8.04 4.06 -9.16
CA CYS A 73 -8.10 3.20 -7.97
C CYS A 73 -7.44 1.85 -8.18
N ARG A 74 -7.55 1.25 -9.37
CA ARG A 74 -6.83 0.00 -9.69
C ARG A 74 -5.31 0.18 -9.64
N PRO A 75 -4.70 1.17 -10.31
CA PRO A 75 -3.25 1.40 -10.22
C PRO A 75 -2.78 1.75 -8.81
N LEU A 76 -3.59 2.50 -8.05
CA LEU A 76 -3.30 2.79 -6.64
C LEU A 76 -3.22 1.49 -5.82
N LYS A 77 -4.17 0.56 -5.99
CA LYS A 77 -4.16 -0.75 -5.34
C LYS A 77 -2.96 -1.60 -5.76
N GLN A 78 -2.59 -1.58 -7.04
CA GLN A 78 -1.40 -2.29 -7.53
C GLN A 78 -0.10 -1.83 -6.84
N LEU A 79 0.00 -0.53 -6.51
CA LEU A 79 1.15 0.01 -5.78
C LEU A 79 1.09 -0.25 -4.27
N LEU A 80 -0.09 -0.09 -3.66
CA LEU A 80 -0.24 -0.13 -2.21
C LEU A 80 -0.39 -1.55 -1.65
N CYS A 81 -1.05 -2.46 -2.36
CA CYS A 81 -1.31 -3.81 -1.84
C CYS A 81 -0.04 -4.60 -1.50
N PRO A 82 1.05 -4.54 -2.30
CA PRO A 82 2.33 -5.16 -1.93
C PRO A 82 2.94 -4.61 -0.64
N ILE A 83 2.62 -3.38 -0.26
CA ILE A 83 3.14 -2.69 0.93
C ILE A 83 2.04 -2.37 1.97
N ALA A 84 0.89 -3.05 1.90
CA ALA A 84 -0.30 -2.68 2.66
C ALA A 84 -0.05 -2.63 4.17
N LYS A 85 0.77 -3.53 4.70
CA LYS A 85 1.17 -3.53 6.12
C LYS A 85 1.94 -2.27 6.50
N LEU A 86 2.90 -1.84 5.67
CA LEU A 86 3.69 -0.63 5.90
C LEU A 86 2.85 0.64 5.74
N PHE A 87 1.93 0.64 4.77
CA PHE A 87 1.05 1.77 4.51
C PHE A 87 -0.01 1.95 5.61
N ASN A 88 -0.56 0.83 6.11
CA ASN A 88 -1.60 0.87 7.15
C ASN A 88 -1.07 1.17 8.55
N ASP A 89 0.24 1.09 8.76
CA ASP A 89 0.88 1.50 10.00
C ASP A 89 0.95 3.04 10.07
N LEU A 90 -0.05 3.64 10.73
CA LEU A 90 -0.15 5.09 10.89
C LEU A 90 0.95 5.68 11.78
N THR A 91 1.70 4.84 12.51
CA THR A 91 2.85 5.29 13.31
C THR A 91 4.14 5.36 12.47
N SER A 92 4.15 4.68 11.33
CA SER A 92 5.26 4.67 10.38
C SER A 92 5.24 5.90 9.47
N PRO A 93 6.41 6.46 9.08
CA PRO A 93 6.48 7.53 8.10
C PRO A 93 6.15 7.06 6.67
N CYS A 94 6.04 5.75 6.42
CA CYS A 94 5.93 5.20 5.06
C CYS A 94 4.69 5.68 4.31
N GLY A 95 3.54 5.83 4.97
CA GLY A 95 2.34 6.39 4.33
C GLY A 95 2.54 7.84 3.89
N ARG A 96 3.24 8.66 4.69
CA ARG A 96 3.56 10.05 4.34
C ARG A 96 4.55 10.11 3.18
N ILE A 97 5.61 9.30 3.22
CA ILE A 97 6.61 9.21 2.14
C ILE A 97 5.94 8.78 0.83
N PHE A 98 5.03 7.80 0.88
CA PHE A 98 4.26 7.39 -0.28
C PHE A 98 3.54 8.58 -0.92
N PHE A 99 2.76 9.34 -0.14
CA PHE A 99 2.06 10.51 -0.67
C PHE A 99 3.00 11.62 -1.14
N CYS A 100 4.16 11.83 -0.50
CA CYS A 100 5.18 12.74 -1.02
C CYS A 100 5.66 12.33 -2.43
N ASN A 101 5.90 11.04 -2.66
CA ASN A 101 6.32 10.54 -3.97
C ASN A 101 5.17 10.64 -5.00
N VAL A 102 3.94 10.31 -4.60
CA VAL A 102 2.73 10.48 -5.43
C VAL A 102 2.59 11.93 -5.90
N ASP A 103 2.72 12.89 -4.97
CA ASP A 103 2.62 14.31 -5.28
C ASP A 103 3.81 14.77 -6.15
N TYR A 104 5.02 14.30 -5.87
CA TYR A 104 6.22 14.63 -6.63
C TYR A 104 6.15 14.15 -8.09
N TYR A 105 5.78 12.88 -8.33
CA TYR A 105 5.76 12.30 -9.67
C TYR A 105 4.49 12.62 -10.46
N GLY A 106 3.34 12.72 -9.79
CA GLY A 106 2.04 12.81 -10.45
C GLY A 106 1.32 14.14 -10.30
N LYS A 107 1.73 15.01 -9.36
CA LYS A 107 1.10 16.31 -9.08
C LYS A 107 -0.40 16.19 -8.81
N TYR A 108 -0.81 15.14 -8.10
CA TYR A 108 -2.21 14.88 -7.80
C TYR A 108 -2.78 15.90 -6.79
N PRO A 109 -4.06 16.26 -6.89
CA PRO A 109 -4.72 17.07 -5.88
C PRO A 109 -4.75 16.39 -4.51
N PRO A 110 -4.63 17.16 -3.41
CA PRO A 110 -4.77 16.63 -2.06
C PRO A 110 -6.09 15.86 -1.88
N SER A 111 -5.99 14.74 -1.16
CA SER A 111 -7.11 13.84 -0.85
C SER A 111 -7.87 13.30 -2.08
N LEU A 112 -7.29 13.36 -3.29
CA LEU A 112 -7.93 12.81 -4.49
C LEU A 112 -8.34 11.36 -4.27
N PHE A 113 -7.38 10.52 -3.86
CA PHE A 113 -7.58 9.09 -3.71
C PHE A 113 -8.54 8.75 -2.56
N ALA A 114 -8.50 9.47 -1.44
CA ALA A 114 -9.48 9.32 -0.36
C ALA A 114 -10.93 9.65 -0.80
N ARG A 115 -11.09 10.58 -1.76
CA ARG A 115 -12.41 10.92 -2.27
C ARG A 115 -12.93 9.90 -3.28
N ILE A 116 -12.11 9.51 -4.26
CA ILE A 116 -12.57 8.75 -5.43
C ILE A 116 -12.40 7.24 -5.29
N CYS A 117 -11.54 6.76 -4.39
CA CYS A 117 -11.30 5.34 -4.17
C CYS A 117 -11.95 4.88 -2.87
N LYS A 118 -13.15 4.29 -2.98
CA LYS A 118 -13.92 3.77 -1.85
C LYS A 118 -14.59 2.45 -2.25
N GLU A 119 -14.29 1.38 -1.52
CA GLU A 119 -14.91 0.05 -1.72
C GLU A 119 -15.73 -0.42 -0.51
N GLY A 120 -15.59 0.25 0.64
CA GLY A 120 -16.31 -0.08 1.86
C GLY A 120 -15.79 0.70 3.07
N PRO A 121 -16.32 0.41 4.28
CA PRO A 121 -15.98 1.14 5.50
C PRO A 121 -14.54 0.89 5.97
N VAL A 122 -13.97 -0.28 5.64
CA VAL A 122 -12.63 -0.69 6.09
C VAL A 122 -11.51 -0.17 5.19
N GLY A 123 -11.76 -0.01 3.90
CA GLY A 123 -10.69 0.27 2.94
C GLY A 123 -10.91 -0.26 1.54
N LEU A 124 -9.81 -0.34 0.78
CA LEU A 124 -9.75 -0.97 -0.55
C LEU A 124 -9.28 -2.43 -0.41
N ASP A 125 -10.00 -3.38 -0.99
CA ASP A 125 -9.75 -4.82 -0.92
C ASP A 125 -8.60 -5.23 -1.83
N CYS A 126 -7.50 -5.74 -1.27
CA CYS A 126 -6.33 -6.19 -2.03
C CYS A 126 -6.51 -7.55 -2.73
N GLN A 127 -7.63 -8.24 -2.51
CA GLN A 127 -7.95 -9.49 -3.23
C GLN A 127 -8.56 -9.23 -4.61
N LYS A 128 -9.02 -7.99 -4.87
CA LYS A 128 -9.70 -7.58 -6.11
C LYS A 128 -8.93 -6.47 -6.82
N ILE A 129 -7.78 -6.79 -7.41
CA ILE A 129 -6.94 -5.84 -8.16
C ILE A 129 -7.37 -5.80 -9.62
#